data_AF-A0A1F8XWQ6-F1
#
_entry.id   AF-A0A1F8XWQ6-F1
#
_cell.length_a   1.000
_cell.length_b   1.000
_cell.length_c   1.000
_cell.angle_alpha   90.00
_cell.angle_beta   90.00
_cell.angle_gamma   90.00
#
_symmetry.space_group_name_H-M   'P 1'
#
loop_
_entity.id
_entity.type
_entity.pdbx_description
1 polymer ?
#
loop_
_entity_poly.entity_id
_entity_poly.type
_entity_poly.pdbx_seq_one_letter_code
_entity_poly.pdbx_strand_id
1 'polypeptide(L)'
;MGDMMRNMEEIDRKTEFSSNGERIFFRGVNSKGEFIKNSHGMQGVGCAMCHGANAQGMQMMMMTDVPPLKWGYLTDPKGHTHANGRTHPSFTEPSFKSCVLAGIDPAGNELSTMMPRWQISNEDLDSLIEYLSK
;
A
#
# COMPACT_ATOMS: atom_id res chain seq x y z
N MET A 1 -14.70 -22.45 26.37
CA MET A 1 -13.77 -22.41 25.23
C MET A 1 -14.45 -22.13 23.88
N GLY A 2 -15.73 -22.47 23.67
CA GLY A 2 -16.42 -22.25 22.39
C GLY A 2 -16.66 -20.78 22.02
N ASP A 3 -16.96 -19.90 22.97
CA ASP A 3 -17.28 -18.50 22.67
C ASP A 3 -16.06 -17.63 22.32
N MET A 4 -14.86 -17.97 22.80
CA MET A 4 -13.62 -17.29 22.37
C MET A 4 -13.24 -17.66 20.94
N MET A 5 -13.42 -18.93 20.54
CA MET A 5 -13.21 -19.37 19.16
C MET A 5 -14.29 -18.78 18.24
N ARG A 6 -15.54 -18.69 18.69
CA ARG A 6 -16.63 -18.02 17.98
C ARG A 6 -16.37 -16.53 17.76
N ASN A 7 -15.84 -15.83 18.76
CA ASN A 7 -15.44 -14.42 18.63
C ASN A 7 -14.21 -14.25 17.74
N MET A 8 -13.27 -15.18 17.75
CA MET A 8 -12.11 -15.13 16.86
C MET A 8 -12.51 -15.41 15.40
N GLU A 9 -13.47 -16.31 15.17
CA GLU A 9 -14.16 -16.50 13.88
C GLU A 9 -15.09 -15.34 13.52
N GLU A 10 -15.64 -14.58 14.48
CA GLU A 10 -16.47 -13.39 14.22
C GLU A 10 -15.64 -12.12 13.91
N ILE A 11 -14.47 -12.01 14.51
CA ILE A 11 -13.45 -11.00 14.19
C ILE A 11 -12.80 -11.33 12.83
N ASP A 12 -12.64 -12.61 12.50
CA ASP A 12 -12.27 -13.09 11.18
C ASP A 12 -13.41 -12.89 10.15
N ARG A 13 -14.69 -12.95 10.56
CA ARG A 13 -15.87 -12.67 9.70
C ARG A 13 -16.14 -11.19 9.42
N LYS A 14 -15.32 -10.24 9.88
CA LYS A 14 -15.20 -8.95 9.15
C LYS A 14 -14.25 -9.07 7.96
N THR A 15 -14.35 -10.17 7.23
CA THR A 15 -13.89 -10.38 5.85
C THR A 15 -14.84 -9.75 4.83
N GLU A 16 -15.27 -8.50 5.02
CA GLU A 16 -15.94 -7.76 3.95
C GLU A 16 -15.09 -6.55 3.55
N PHE A 17 -13.90 -6.84 3.04
CA PHE A 17 -13.26 -5.88 2.14
C PHE A 17 -14.19 -5.68 0.95
N SER A 18 -14.60 -4.44 0.69
CA SER A 18 -15.49 -4.06 -0.40
C SER A 18 -14.88 -4.28 -1.78
N SER A 19 -13.56 -4.50 -1.86
CA SER A 19 -12.84 -4.89 -3.07
C SER A 19 -11.55 -5.66 -2.77
N ASN A 20 -10.99 -6.30 -3.80
CA ASN A 20 -9.65 -6.89 -3.74
C ASN A 20 -8.57 -5.85 -3.37
N GLY A 21 -8.67 -4.64 -3.94
CA GLY A 21 -7.74 -3.55 -3.63
C GLY A 21 -7.74 -3.15 -2.17
N GLU A 22 -8.91 -3.11 -1.53
CA GLU A 22 -9.03 -2.82 -0.11
C GLU A 22 -8.37 -3.92 0.74
N ARG A 23 -8.61 -5.19 0.38
CA ARG A 23 -7.97 -6.34 1.05
C ARG A 23 -6.44 -6.27 0.97
N ILE A 24 -5.92 -5.97 -0.22
CA ILE A 24 -4.48 -5.79 -0.44
C ILE A 24 -3.96 -4.62 0.40
N PHE A 25 -4.65 -3.48 0.37
CA PHE A 25 -4.24 -2.27 1.08
C PHE A 25 -4.12 -2.49 2.59
N PHE A 26 -5.06 -3.22 3.21
CA PHE A 26 -5.04 -3.44 4.66
C PHE A 26 -4.21 -4.65 5.10
N ARG A 27 -4.21 -5.74 4.33
CA ARG A 27 -3.67 -7.04 4.78
C ARG A 27 -2.54 -7.59 3.95
N GLY A 28 -2.27 -7.03 2.76
CA GLY A 28 -1.30 -7.61 1.84
C GLY A 28 -1.73 -9.01 1.39
N VAL A 29 -3.04 -9.23 1.24
CA VAL A 29 -3.64 -10.52 0.85
C VAL A 29 -4.44 -10.31 -0.43
N ASN A 30 -4.30 -11.23 -1.39
CA ASN A 30 -5.02 -11.15 -2.65
C ASN A 30 -6.44 -11.75 -2.57
N SER A 31 -7.16 -11.74 -3.69
CA SER A 31 -8.53 -12.24 -3.80
C SER A 31 -8.66 -13.73 -3.46
N LYS A 32 -7.60 -14.51 -3.64
CA LYS A 32 -7.51 -15.95 -3.32
C LYS A 32 -7.21 -16.23 -1.84
N GLY A 33 -6.94 -15.20 -1.05
CA GLY A 33 -6.55 -15.36 0.36
C GLY A 33 -5.07 -15.64 0.56
N GLU A 34 -4.24 -15.46 -0.48
CA GLU A 34 -2.80 -15.70 -0.41
C GLU A 34 -2.08 -14.43 0.06
N PHE A 35 -1.09 -14.59 0.94
CA PHE A 35 -0.20 -13.48 1.32
C PHE A 35 0.70 -13.07 0.15
N ILE A 36 0.68 -11.79 -0.18
CA ILE A 36 1.57 -11.21 -1.17
C ILE A 36 2.96 -11.06 -0.52
N LYS A 37 3.96 -11.70 -1.12
CA LYS A 37 5.34 -11.65 -0.63
C LYS A 37 5.90 -10.23 -0.78
N ASN A 38 6.78 -9.84 0.14
CA ASN A 38 7.52 -8.59 0.07
C ASN A 38 8.96 -8.76 0.55
N SER A 39 9.80 -7.79 0.22
CA SER A 39 11.23 -7.77 0.55
C SER A 39 11.56 -7.81 2.04
N HIS A 40 10.60 -7.54 2.93
CA HIS A 40 10.78 -7.57 4.39
C HIS A 40 10.26 -8.84 5.05
N GLY A 41 9.67 -9.77 4.28
CA GLY A 41 9.11 -11.02 4.81
C GLY A 41 7.86 -10.84 5.68
N MET A 42 7.21 -9.68 5.63
CA MET A 42 6.02 -9.41 6.44
C MET A 42 4.79 -10.14 5.88
N GLN A 43 3.93 -10.66 6.76
CA GLN A 43 2.66 -11.32 6.42
C GLN A 43 1.51 -10.70 7.22
N GLY A 44 0.31 -10.69 6.65
CA GLY A 44 -0.91 -10.18 7.33
C GLY A 44 -0.97 -8.67 7.54
N VAL A 45 -0.07 -7.92 6.89
CA VAL A 45 0.00 -6.45 6.91
C VAL A 45 0.04 -5.92 5.48
N GLY A 46 -0.62 -4.78 5.24
CA GLY A 46 -0.64 -4.10 3.94
C GLY A 46 -0.09 -2.68 4.00
N CYS A 47 -0.30 -1.93 2.92
CA CYS A 47 0.10 -0.52 2.77
C CYS A 47 -0.37 0.36 3.93
N ALA A 48 -1.58 0.10 4.46
CA ALA A 48 -2.21 0.85 5.54
C ALA A 48 -1.37 0.90 6.82
N MET A 49 -0.51 -0.08 7.07
CA MET A 49 0.33 -0.13 8.27
C MET A 49 1.27 1.08 8.36
N CYS A 50 1.83 1.52 7.22
CA CYS A 50 2.74 2.67 7.18
C CYS A 50 2.05 3.94 6.66
N HIS A 51 1.18 3.81 5.66
CA HIS A 51 0.52 4.95 5.00
C HIS A 51 -0.81 5.37 5.67
N GLY A 52 -1.15 4.73 6.79
CA GLY A 52 -2.37 4.96 7.56
C GLY A 52 -3.61 4.33 6.94
N ALA A 53 -4.63 4.07 7.77
CA ALA A 53 -5.89 3.45 7.35
C ALA A 53 -6.65 4.28 6.28
N ASN A 54 -6.46 5.60 6.28
CA ASN A 54 -7.10 6.52 5.32
C ASN A 54 -6.22 6.83 4.10
N ALA A 55 -5.06 6.18 3.96
CA ALA A 55 -4.09 6.45 2.90
C ALA A 55 -3.59 7.92 2.86
N GLN A 56 -3.63 8.62 3.99
CA GLN A 56 -3.23 10.02 4.13
C GLN A 56 -1.73 10.20 4.44
N GLY A 57 -0.99 9.10 4.53
CA GLY A 57 0.39 9.13 5.01
C GLY A 57 0.44 9.18 6.53
N MET A 58 1.65 9.10 7.07
CA MET A 58 1.89 9.18 8.50
C MET A 58 3.20 9.90 8.77
N GLN A 59 3.15 10.82 9.72
CA GLN A 59 4.32 11.40 10.36
C GLN A 59 4.53 10.65 11.68
N MET A 60 5.54 9.79 11.73
CA MET A 60 5.98 9.16 12.98
C MET A 60 7.19 9.92 13.51
N MET A 61 7.19 10.22 14.81
CA MET A 61 8.20 11.08 15.47
C MET A 61 9.66 10.65 15.23
N MET A 62 9.90 9.38 14.83
CA MET A 62 11.22 8.80 14.54
C MET A 62 11.32 8.12 13.15
N MET A 63 10.31 8.21 12.28
CA MET A 63 10.42 7.68 10.90
C MET A 63 10.38 8.78 9.85
N THR A 64 10.92 8.45 8.68
CA THR A 64 10.76 9.19 7.43
C THR A 64 9.30 9.54 7.19
N ASP A 65 9.05 10.74 6.67
CA ASP A 65 7.75 11.16 6.12
C ASP A 65 7.21 10.08 5.18
N VAL A 66 6.13 9.39 5.59
CA VAL A 66 5.45 8.40 4.77
C VAL A 66 4.33 9.11 4.01
N PRO A 67 4.42 9.24 2.67
CA PRO A 67 3.53 10.11 1.91
C PRO A 67 2.11 9.52 1.79
N PRO A 68 1.10 10.35 1.49
CA PRO A 68 -0.24 9.89 1.11
C PRO A 68 -0.22 8.96 -0.12
N LEU A 69 -1.15 8.01 -0.15
CA LEU A 69 -1.37 7.10 -1.29
C LEU A 69 -2.69 7.34 -2.03
N LYS A 70 -3.49 8.32 -1.61
CA LYS A 70 -4.71 8.69 -2.36
C LYS A 70 -4.34 9.04 -3.80
N TRP A 71 -5.06 8.51 -4.77
CA TRP A 71 -4.71 8.63 -6.18
C TRP A 71 -4.65 10.10 -6.63
N GLY A 72 -5.57 10.94 -6.17
CA GLY A 72 -5.55 12.38 -6.45
C GLY A 72 -4.29 13.10 -5.94
N TYR A 73 -3.69 12.63 -4.84
CA TYR A 73 -2.38 13.11 -4.39
C TYR A 73 -1.27 12.58 -5.29
N LEU A 74 -1.20 11.25 -5.49
CA LEU A 74 -0.16 10.62 -6.32
C LEU A 74 -0.09 11.23 -7.72
N THR A 75 -1.24 11.54 -8.31
CA THR A 75 -1.39 12.07 -9.66
C THR A 75 -1.43 13.61 -9.75
N ASP A 76 -1.10 14.33 -8.68
CA ASP A 76 -1.06 15.80 -8.72
C ASP A 76 -0.10 16.26 -9.85
N PRO A 77 -0.57 17.06 -10.83
CA PRO A 77 0.24 17.47 -11.97
C PRO A 77 1.45 18.33 -11.59
N LYS A 78 1.49 18.89 -10.37
CA LYS A 78 2.66 19.61 -9.86
C LYS A 78 3.81 18.68 -9.49
N GLY A 79 3.58 17.37 -9.45
CA GLY A 79 4.53 16.40 -8.94
C GLY A 79 4.72 16.53 -7.43
N HIS A 80 5.83 15.98 -6.94
CA HIS A 80 6.08 15.83 -5.50
C HIS A 80 7.48 16.25 -5.13
N THR A 81 7.60 16.93 -3.98
CA THR A 81 8.87 17.23 -3.32
C THR A 81 8.83 16.63 -1.92
N HIS A 82 9.81 15.79 -1.61
CA HIS A 82 9.91 15.08 -0.33
C HIS A 82 10.79 15.87 0.64
N ALA A 83 10.64 15.61 1.95
CA ALA A 83 11.39 16.31 3.01
C ALA A 83 12.93 16.24 2.86
N ASN A 84 13.45 15.21 2.18
CA ASN A 84 14.86 15.04 1.87
C ASN A 84 15.32 15.78 0.60
N GLY A 85 14.48 16.64 0.01
CA GLY A 85 14.77 17.40 -1.19
C GLY A 85 14.60 16.62 -2.50
N ARG A 86 14.27 15.32 -2.44
CA ARG A 86 14.00 14.51 -3.63
C ARG A 86 12.72 14.98 -4.31
N THR A 87 12.74 15.08 -5.63
CA THR A 87 11.58 15.47 -6.44
C THR A 87 11.27 14.44 -7.51
N HIS A 88 9.99 14.28 -7.84
CA HIS A 88 9.57 13.49 -9.01
C HIS A 88 8.27 14.03 -9.61
N PRO A 89 7.99 13.77 -10.91
CA PRO A 89 6.73 14.16 -11.53
C PRO A 89 5.54 13.39 -10.95
N SER A 90 4.32 13.73 -11.38
CA SER A 90 3.11 12.99 -11.05
C SER A 90 3.24 11.50 -11.33
N PHE A 91 2.63 10.67 -10.48
CA PHE A 91 2.49 9.25 -10.81
C PHE A 91 1.54 9.05 -11.98
N THR A 92 1.87 8.07 -12.79
CA THR A 92 0.98 7.33 -13.72
C THR A 92 0.82 5.90 -13.20
N GLU A 93 -0.19 5.15 -13.69
CA GLU A 93 -0.33 3.74 -13.32
C GLU A 93 0.95 2.93 -13.55
N PRO A 94 1.64 3.01 -14.71
CA PRO A 94 2.91 2.31 -14.90
C PRO A 94 3.98 2.68 -13.87
N SER A 95 4.14 3.97 -13.57
CA SER A 95 5.13 4.41 -12.56
C SER A 95 4.76 4.00 -11.14
N PHE A 96 3.46 3.93 -10.81
CA PHE A 96 2.99 3.42 -9.52
C PHE A 96 3.28 1.91 -9.40
N LYS A 97 3.03 1.13 -10.46
CA LYS A 97 3.38 -0.29 -10.51
C LYS A 97 4.89 -0.48 -10.31
N SER A 98 5.73 0.28 -11.01
CA SER A 98 7.20 0.27 -10.81
C SER A 98 7.59 0.63 -9.38
N CYS A 99 6.91 1.60 -8.76
CA CYS A 99 7.13 2.00 -7.38
C CYS A 99 6.82 0.86 -6.39
N VAL A 100 5.72 0.14 -6.58
CA VAL A 100 5.36 -0.98 -5.69
C VAL A 100 6.25 -2.22 -5.92
N LEU A 101 6.59 -2.53 -7.18
CA LEU A 101 7.34 -3.72 -7.55
C LEU A 101 8.84 -3.57 -7.30
N ALA A 102 9.43 -2.46 -7.73
CA ALA A 102 10.88 -2.22 -7.71
C ALA A 102 11.30 -1.16 -6.69
N GLY A 103 10.36 -0.37 -6.17
CA GLY A 103 10.68 0.78 -5.34
C GLY A 103 11.43 1.85 -6.12
N ILE A 104 10.94 2.15 -7.31
CA ILE A 104 11.43 3.20 -8.20
C ILE A 104 10.29 4.21 -8.43
N ASP A 105 10.56 5.49 -8.14
CA ASP A 105 9.58 6.56 -8.34
C ASP A 105 9.51 7.06 -9.80
N PRO A 106 8.58 7.97 -10.15
CA PRO A 106 8.39 8.46 -11.52
C PRO A 106 9.62 9.16 -12.13
N ALA A 107 10.60 9.58 -11.34
CA ALA A 107 11.85 10.17 -11.82
C ALA A 107 13.00 9.15 -11.88
N GLY A 108 12.75 7.88 -11.57
CA GLY A 108 13.77 6.83 -11.56
C GLY A 108 14.56 6.74 -10.26
N ASN A 109 14.19 7.50 -9.21
CA ASN A 109 14.91 7.42 -7.95
C ASN A 109 14.49 6.19 -7.14
N GLU A 110 15.45 5.61 -6.44
CA GLU A 110 15.17 4.56 -5.47
C GLU A 110 14.41 5.11 -4.25
N LEU A 111 13.41 4.35 -3.82
CA LEU A 111 12.72 4.58 -2.56
C LEU A 111 13.58 4.06 -1.39
N SER A 112 13.36 4.63 -0.20
CA SER A 112 13.94 4.11 1.04
C SER A 112 13.78 2.58 1.13
N THR A 113 14.77 1.91 1.69
CA THR A 113 14.73 0.46 1.98
C THR A 113 13.64 0.11 3.00
N MET A 114 13.09 1.08 3.72
CA MET A 114 11.93 0.91 4.60
C MET A 114 10.62 0.68 3.83
N MET A 115 10.52 1.10 2.58
CA MET A 115 9.36 0.79 1.74
C MET A 115 9.51 -0.62 1.14
N PRO A 116 8.62 -1.58 1.44
CA PRO A 116 8.76 -2.94 0.91
C PRO A 116 8.56 -2.97 -0.61
N ARG A 117 9.31 -3.85 -1.29
CA ARG A 117 9.07 -4.23 -2.69
C ARG A 117 8.19 -5.46 -2.71
N TRP A 118 7.07 -5.42 -3.42
CA TRP A 118 6.03 -6.45 -3.38
C TRP A 118 6.06 -7.34 -4.61
N GLN A 119 5.91 -8.65 -4.42
CA GLN A 119 5.69 -9.62 -5.50
C GLN A 119 4.17 -9.75 -5.73
N ILE A 120 3.60 -8.72 -6.34
CA ILE A 120 2.17 -8.57 -6.59
C ILE A 120 1.89 -8.66 -8.10
N SER A 121 0.76 -9.25 -8.50
CA SER A 121 0.39 -9.33 -9.92
C SER A 121 -0.09 -7.98 -10.45
N ASN A 122 -0.13 -7.83 -11.78
CA ASN A 122 -0.65 -6.60 -12.39
C ASN A 122 -2.15 -6.40 -12.07
N GLU A 123 -2.92 -7.48 -12.04
CA GLU A 123 -4.36 -7.46 -11.77
C GLU A 123 -4.66 -7.04 -10.31
N ASP A 124 -3.83 -7.52 -9.37
CA ASP A 124 -3.90 -7.12 -7.96
C ASP A 124 -3.45 -5.65 -7.78
N LEU A 125 -2.45 -5.20 -8.54
CA LEU A 125 -2.05 -3.79 -8.59
C LEU A 125 -3.15 -2.89 -9.15
N ASP A 126 -3.84 -3.32 -10.21
CA ASP A 126 -4.97 -2.59 -10.79
C ASP A 126 -6.11 -2.45 -9.79
N SER A 127 -6.42 -3.55 -9.07
CA SER A 127 -7.39 -3.53 -7.97
C SER A 127 -6.99 -2.53 -6.87
N LEU A 128 -5.70 -2.48 -6.52
CA LEU A 128 -5.17 -1.55 -5.52
C LEU A 128 -5.30 -0.09 -5.98
N ILE A 129 -4.96 0.21 -7.24
CA ILE A 129 -5.11 1.55 -7.83
C ILE A 129 -6.58 1.98 -7.81
N GLU A 130 -7.49 1.10 -8.20
CA GLU A 130 -8.94 1.36 -8.17
C GLU A 130 -9.40 1.73 -6.76
N TYR A 131 -8.94 0.99 -5.74
CA TYR A 131 -9.26 1.29 -4.35
C TYR A 131 -8.69 2.64 -3.88
N LEU A 132 -7.45 2.97 -4.25
CA LEU A 132 -6.80 4.24 -3.89
C LEU A 132 -7.43 5.46 -4.60
N SER A 133 -8.18 5.22 -5.66
CA SER A 133 -8.88 6.25 -6.46
C SER A 133 -10.24 6.65 -5.89
N LYS A 134 -10.73 5.93 -4.87
CA LYS A 134 -11.94 6.27 -4.10
C LYS A 134 -11.65 7.36 -3.08
#